data_AF-A0A1A2GZF7-F1
#
_entry.id   AF-A0A1A2GZF7-F1
#
_cell.length_a   1.000
_cell.length_b   1.000
_cell.length_c   1.000
_cell.angle_alpha   90.00
_cell.angle_beta   90.00
_cell.angle_gamma   90.00
#
_symmetry.space_group_name_H-M   'P 1'
#
loop_
_entity.id
_entity.type
_entity.pdbx_description
1 polymer ?
#
loop_
_entity_poly.entity_id
_entity_poly.type
_entity_poly.pdbx_seq_one_letter_code
_entity_poly.pdbx_strand_id
1 'polypeptide(L)'
;MEVAGLSDERATRPAAGHASGGVRDRRGRMPRSSAVRPGPVNVRQGGAMPGVTVNRPARDVTLPAAVVETADHRQADYFRRVLVQSRRHIDHRLGEYQKAIAAAEAAGDAEAAGSLRRMASSEERERQVLDGMIENLQRRFPHRSRPATR
;
A
#
# COMPACT_ATOMS: atom_id res chain seq x y z
N MET A 1 54.61 48.16 -14.35
CA MET A 1 55.14 46.89 -13.84
C MET A 1 54.33 45.79 -14.49
N GLU A 2 54.87 45.18 -15.54
CA GLU A 2 54.40 43.89 -16.05
C GLU A 2 54.94 42.78 -15.17
N VAL A 3 54.12 41.77 -14.86
CA VAL A 3 54.61 40.43 -14.58
C VAL A 3 53.75 39.48 -15.40
N ALA A 4 54.34 39.03 -16.50
CA ALA A 4 53.85 37.98 -17.37
C ALA A 4 54.32 36.60 -16.86
N GLY A 5 53.64 35.55 -17.31
CA GLY A 5 54.12 34.16 -17.26
C GLY A 5 53.62 33.36 -16.06
N LEU A 6 53.37 32.06 -16.08
CA LEU A 6 53.57 30.89 -16.97
C LEU A 6 52.68 29.79 -16.27
N SER A 7 52.07 28.76 -16.84
CA SER A 7 52.43 27.84 -17.91
C SER A 7 51.20 27.05 -18.36
N ASP A 8 51.32 26.60 -19.59
CA ASP A 8 50.47 25.70 -20.33
C ASP A 8 50.86 24.21 -20.10
N GLU A 9 49.95 23.31 -20.47
CA GLU A 9 50.11 21.89 -20.88
C GLU A 9 50.66 20.81 -19.91
N ARG A 10 49.82 19.79 -19.66
CA ARG A 10 50.17 18.37 -19.91
C ARG A 10 48.97 17.56 -20.41
N ALA A 11 49.19 16.95 -21.57
CA ALA A 11 48.30 16.12 -22.36
C ALA A 11 48.20 14.65 -21.89
N THR A 12 47.36 13.89 -22.63
CA THR A 12 47.26 12.41 -22.78
C THR A 12 46.39 11.70 -21.73
N ARG A 13 45.38 10.86 -22.03
CA ARG A 13 45.11 9.94 -23.15
C ARG A 13 43.61 9.50 -23.12
N PRO A 14 43.03 9.06 -24.24
CA PRO A 14 41.73 8.38 -24.28
C PRO A 14 41.89 6.88 -24.01
N ALA A 15 40.88 6.26 -23.38
CA ALA A 15 40.74 4.81 -23.31
C ALA A 15 39.35 4.43 -23.83
N ALA A 16 39.34 3.82 -25.02
CA ALA A 16 38.22 3.06 -25.54
C ALA A 16 38.04 1.79 -24.69
N GLY A 17 36.82 1.53 -24.27
CA GLY A 17 36.36 0.27 -23.69
C GLY A 17 35.04 -0.11 -24.33
N HIS A 18 35.08 -1.15 -25.13
CA HIS A 18 34.04 -1.68 -26.01
C HIS A 18 32.82 -2.32 -25.29
N ALA A 19 31.69 -2.25 -25.98
CA ALA A 19 30.68 -3.31 -26.20
C ALA A 19 29.63 -3.65 -25.12
N SER A 20 28.38 -3.31 -25.49
CA SER A 20 27.24 -4.21 -25.79
C SER A 20 26.77 -5.29 -24.81
N GLY A 21 25.47 -5.19 -24.49
CA GLY A 21 24.59 -6.29 -24.04
C GLY A 21 23.37 -5.69 -23.31
N GLY A 22 22.18 -5.54 -23.88
CA GLY A 22 21.48 -6.47 -24.76
C GLY A 22 20.67 -7.47 -23.93
N VAL A 23 19.35 -7.24 -23.83
CA VAL A 23 18.31 -8.22 -23.44
C VAL A 23 18.23 -8.61 -21.96
N ARG A 24 17.35 -7.94 -21.21
CA ARG A 24 16.71 -8.53 -20.03
C ARG A 24 15.52 -9.37 -20.48
N ASP A 25 15.79 -10.65 -20.73
CA ASP A 25 14.76 -11.68 -20.76
C ASP A 25 14.41 -12.03 -19.31
N ARG A 26 13.20 -11.66 -18.87
CA ARG A 26 12.60 -12.17 -17.63
C ARG A 26 11.29 -12.86 -17.98
N ARG A 27 11.40 -13.98 -18.70
CA ARG A 27 10.36 -15.00 -18.72
C ARG A 27 10.27 -15.67 -17.34
N GLY A 28 9.03 -15.83 -16.91
CA GLY A 28 8.68 -16.22 -15.56
C GLY A 28 9.08 -17.63 -15.17
N ARG A 29 9.12 -17.83 -13.85
CA ARG A 29 8.85 -19.14 -13.26
C ARG A 29 8.37 -18.97 -11.83
N MET A 30 7.06 -19.11 -11.70
CA MET A 30 6.34 -19.46 -10.49
C MET A 30 6.80 -20.85 -10.02
N PRO A 31 7.11 -21.06 -8.73
CA PRO A 31 7.02 -22.39 -8.13
C PRO A 31 5.76 -22.46 -7.26
N ARG A 32 4.81 -23.29 -7.71
CA ARG A 32 3.71 -23.78 -6.88
C ARG A 32 4.24 -24.82 -5.90
N SER A 33 3.67 -24.78 -4.69
CA SER A 33 3.62 -25.79 -3.64
C SER A 33 4.03 -27.22 -4.00
N SER A 34 4.87 -27.82 -3.14
CA SER A 34 4.81 -29.25 -2.83
C SER A 34 4.93 -29.44 -1.32
N ALA A 35 3.94 -30.12 -0.77
CA ALA A 35 3.85 -30.54 0.61
C ALA A 35 4.98 -31.53 0.96
N VAL A 36 5.61 -31.32 2.11
CA VAL A 36 6.32 -32.37 2.84
C VAL A 36 5.98 -32.17 4.32
N ARG A 37 5.13 -33.05 4.86
CA ARG A 37 4.92 -33.21 6.31
C ARG A 37 6.11 -33.97 6.89
N PRO A 38 6.82 -33.45 7.91
CA PRO A 38 7.54 -34.28 8.86
C PRO A 38 6.59 -34.61 10.01
N GLY A 39 6.18 -35.87 10.12
CA GLY A 39 5.54 -36.37 11.34
C GLY A 39 6.58 -36.52 12.45
N PRO A 40 6.33 -36.02 13.68
CA PRO A 40 7.25 -36.23 14.78
C PRO A 40 7.13 -37.64 15.35
N VAL A 41 8.28 -38.32 15.37
CA VAL A 41 8.53 -39.62 16.01
C VAL A 41 8.42 -39.44 17.52
N ASN A 42 7.58 -40.25 18.17
CA ASN A 42 7.48 -40.33 19.62
C ASN A 42 8.77 -40.88 20.21
N VAL A 43 9.56 -40.03 20.87
CA VAL A 43 10.64 -40.45 21.79
C VAL A 43 10.25 -40.03 23.20
N ARG A 44 10.17 -41.02 24.08
CA ARG A 44 9.70 -40.98 25.46
C ARG A 44 10.89 -40.75 26.38
N GLN A 45 11.01 -39.56 26.97
CA GLN A 45 11.83 -39.26 28.16
C GLN A 45 11.34 -37.89 28.68
N GLY A 46 10.60 -37.79 29.78
CA GLY A 46 11.11 -38.01 31.14
C GLY A 46 11.47 -36.64 31.73
N GLY A 47 10.46 -35.93 32.27
CA GLY A 47 10.65 -34.62 32.90
C GLY A 47 9.32 -34.02 33.32
N ALA A 48 8.91 -34.33 34.55
CA ALA A 48 7.71 -33.83 35.19
C ALA A 48 7.81 -32.31 35.37
N MET A 49 6.90 -31.57 34.72
CA MET A 49 6.48 -30.25 35.15
C MET A 49 4.96 -30.31 35.31
N PRO A 50 4.39 -29.90 36.47
CA PRO A 50 2.96 -29.94 36.68
C PRO A 50 2.31 -28.99 35.66
N GLY A 51 1.56 -29.59 34.75
CA GLY A 51 0.72 -28.85 33.82
C GLY A 51 -0.24 -27.99 34.62
N VAL A 52 -0.03 -26.68 34.58
CA VAL A 52 -1.12 -25.73 34.75
C VAL A 52 -1.97 -25.87 33.50
N THR A 53 -2.75 -26.95 33.48
CA THR A 53 -3.97 -27.02 32.71
C THR A 53 -4.86 -25.95 33.29
N VAL A 54 -4.73 -24.73 32.76
CA VAL A 54 -5.85 -23.80 32.80
C VAL A 54 -6.89 -24.50 31.92
N ASN A 55 -7.69 -25.37 32.54
CA ASN A 55 -9.06 -25.59 32.16
C ASN A 55 -9.72 -24.22 32.22
N ARG A 56 -9.44 -23.39 31.22
CA ARG A 56 -10.28 -22.26 30.90
C ARG A 56 -11.52 -22.96 30.39
N PRO A 57 -12.64 -23.00 31.13
CA PRO A 57 -13.88 -23.30 30.45
C PRO A 57 -13.91 -22.28 29.33
N ALA A 58 -13.89 -22.75 28.09
CA ALA A 58 -14.41 -21.98 26.98
C ALA A 58 -15.85 -21.71 27.41
N ARG A 59 -16.06 -20.63 28.17
CA ARG A 59 -17.36 -20.04 28.34
C ARG A 59 -17.72 -19.75 26.90
N ASP A 60 -18.62 -20.56 26.37
CA ASP A 60 -19.33 -20.30 25.15
C ASP A 60 -20.16 -19.06 25.47
N VAL A 61 -19.49 -17.90 25.47
CA VAL A 61 -20.13 -16.61 25.62
C VAL A 61 -20.76 -16.38 24.26
N THR A 62 -21.90 -17.01 24.05
CA THR A 62 -22.79 -16.66 22.96
C THR A 62 -23.22 -15.22 23.25
N LEU A 63 -22.49 -14.27 22.68
CA LEU A 63 -22.83 -12.87 22.79
C LEU A 63 -24.23 -12.69 22.21
N PRO A 64 -25.11 -11.94 22.88
CA PRO A 64 -26.42 -11.64 22.32
C PRO A 64 -26.27 -11.04 20.92
N ALA A 65 -27.10 -11.45 19.97
CA ALA A 65 -27.05 -10.96 18.59
C ALA A 65 -27.06 -9.43 18.50
N ALA A 66 -27.78 -8.76 19.41
CA ALA A 66 -27.79 -7.30 19.53
C ALA A 66 -26.40 -6.71 19.86
N VAL A 67 -25.59 -7.38 20.69
CA VAL A 67 -24.23 -6.92 21.02
C VAL A 67 -23.32 -7.04 19.79
N VAL A 68 -23.43 -8.14 19.04
CA VAL A 68 -22.69 -8.34 17.77
C VAL A 68 -23.09 -7.28 16.74
N GLU A 69 -24.38 -7.04 16.55
CA GLU A 69 -24.89 -6.01 15.61
C GLU A 69 -24.36 -4.61 15.98
N THR A 70 -24.33 -4.27 17.28
CA THR A 70 -23.75 -2.97 17.70
C THR A 70 -22.24 -2.89 17.49
N ALA A 71 -21.51 -4.00 17.64
CA ALA A 71 -20.08 -4.04 17.36
C ALA A 71 -19.80 -3.85 15.86
N ASP A 72 -20.56 -4.54 15.01
CA ASP A 72 -20.45 -4.42 13.56
C ASP A 72 -20.76 -3.00 13.07
N HIS A 73 -21.79 -2.36 13.64
CA HIS A 73 -22.11 -0.95 13.35
C HIS A 73 -20.95 -0.01 13.73
N ARG A 74 -20.35 -0.19 14.92
CA ARG A 74 -19.20 0.62 15.34
C ARG A 74 -17.99 0.43 14.43
N GLN A 75 -17.74 -0.81 14.01
CA GLN A 75 -16.65 -1.14 13.10
C GLN A 75 -16.89 -0.56 11.70
N ALA A 76 -18.12 -0.63 11.19
CA ALA A 76 -18.50 -0.02 9.92
C ALA A 76 -18.32 1.51 9.96
N ASP A 77 -18.70 2.16 11.05
CA ASP A 77 -18.50 3.60 11.22
C ASP A 77 -17.03 3.99 11.31
N TYR A 78 -16.18 3.17 11.94
CA TYR A 78 -14.74 3.37 11.92
C TYR A 78 -14.18 3.30 10.50
N PHE A 79 -14.47 2.23 9.76
CA PHE A 79 -13.98 2.08 8.39
C PHE A 79 -14.47 3.19 7.46
N ARG A 80 -15.71 3.65 7.62
CA ARG A 80 -16.21 4.82 6.87
C ARG A 80 -15.35 6.05 7.08
N ARG A 81 -15.00 6.38 8.33
CA ARG A 81 -14.16 7.55 8.62
C ARG A 81 -12.79 7.42 7.95
N VAL A 82 -12.17 6.24 8.03
CA VAL A 82 -10.87 5.97 7.40
C VAL A 82 -10.96 6.09 5.87
N LEU A 83 -11.97 5.49 5.25
CA LEU A 83 -12.15 5.54 3.79
C LEU A 83 -12.42 6.97 3.30
N VAL A 84 -13.28 7.72 3.99
CA VAL A 84 -13.55 9.14 3.67
C VAL A 84 -12.30 9.98 3.84
N GLN A 85 -11.49 9.74 4.87
CA GLN A 85 -10.22 10.44 5.05
C GLN A 85 -9.24 10.11 3.92
N SER A 86 -9.10 8.84 3.54
CA SER A 86 -8.25 8.41 2.44
C SER A 86 -8.68 9.05 1.11
N ARG A 87 -9.99 9.03 0.81
CA ARG A 87 -10.57 9.67 -0.37
C ARG A 87 -10.20 11.15 -0.46
N ARG A 88 -10.30 11.89 0.66
CA ARG A 88 -9.92 13.31 0.71
C ARG A 88 -8.42 13.51 0.44
N HIS A 89 -7.58 12.61 0.91
CA HIS A 89 -6.14 12.67 0.62
C HIS A 89 -5.84 12.45 -0.87
N ILE A 90 -6.54 11.51 -1.51
CA ILE A 90 -6.46 11.30 -2.96
C ILE A 90 -6.95 12.53 -3.72
N ASP A 91 -8.11 13.09 -3.34
CA ASP A 91 -8.65 14.31 -3.97
C ASP A 91 -7.64 15.48 -3.89
N HIS A 92 -6.97 15.64 -2.75
CA HIS A 92 -5.91 16.64 -2.61
C HIS A 92 -4.74 16.38 -3.57
N ARG A 93 -4.23 15.14 -3.63
CA ARG A 93 -3.13 14.77 -4.53
C ARG A 93 -3.50 14.95 -6.00
N LEU A 94 -4.73 14.63 -6.39
CA LEU A 94 -5.23 14.88 -7.74
C LEU A 94 -5.20 16.37 -8.08
N GLY A 95 -5.58 17.24 -7.13
CA GLY A 95 -5.45 18.69 -7.28
C GLY A 95 -3.98 19.14 -7.47
N GLU A 96 -3.06 18.56 -6.71
CA GLU A 96 -1.62 18.87 -6.86
C GLU A 96 -1.05 18.36 -8.19
N TYR A 97 -1.47 17.18 -8.67
CA TYR A 97 -1.08 16.70 -9.98
C TYR A 97 -1.59 17.60 -11.10
N GLN A 98 -2.83 18.09 -11.02
CA GLN A 98 -3.38 19.01 -12.03
C GLN A 98 -2.54 20.29 -12.14
N LYS A 99 -2.15 20.88 -10.99
CA LYS A 99 -1.26 22.05 -10.96
C LYS A 99 0.11 21.73 -11.57
N ALA A 100 0.70 20.59 -11.20
CA ALA A 100 2.01 20.18 -11.70
C ALA A 100 1.99 19.89 -13.22
N ILE A 101 0.90 19.31 -13.73
CA ILE A 101 0.70 19.06 -15.16
C ILE A 101 0.67 20.40 -15.90
N ALA A 102 -0.13 21.36 -15.44
CA ALA A 102 -0.20 22.68 -16.05
C ALA A 102 1.16 23.40 -16.05
N ALA A 103 1.93 23.28 -14.95
CA ALA A 103 3.27 23.84 -14.86
C ALA A 103 4.26 23.18 -15.84
N ALA A 104 4.23 21.86 -15.96
CA ALA A 104 5.08 21.12 -16.91
C ALA A 104 4.72 21.45 -18.37
N GLU A 105 3.43 21.55 -18.68
CA GLU A 105 2.94 21.98 -20.00
C GLU A 105 3.40 23.41 -20.33
N ALA A 106 3.30 24.34 -19.38
CA ALA A 106 3.78 25.71 -19.57
C ALA A 106 5.30 25.79 -19.78
N ALA A 107 6.06 24.86 -19.20
CA ALA A 107 7.50 24.73 -19.41
C ALA A 107 7.87 23.99 -20.72
N GLY A 108 6.90 23.45 -21.44
CA GLY A 108 7.13 22.61 -22.63
C GLY A 108 7.65 21.21 -22.32
N ASP A 109 7.62 20.77 -21.06
CA ASP A 109 8.07 19.44 -20.64
C ASP A 109 6.94 18.41 -20.81
N ALA A 110 6.81 17.91 -22.05
CA ALA A 110 5.80 16.92 -22.41
C ALA A 110 5.98 15.57 -21.69
N GLU A 111 7.22 15.17 -21.40
CA GLU A 111 7.52 13.91 -20.71
C GLU A 111 7.11 13.97 -19.23
N ALA A 112 7.45 15.06 -18.54
CA ALA A 112 7.00 15.27 -17.16
C ALA A 112 5.48 15.32 -17.08
N ALA A 113 4.82 16.08 -17.97
CA ALA A 113 3.36 16.13 -18.04
C ALA A 113 2.76 14.73 -18.30
N GLY A 114 3.35 13.95 -19.20
CA GLY A 114 2.94 12.57 -19.47
C GLY A 114 3.04 11.66 -18.25
N SER A 115 4.15 11.74 -17.51
CA SER A 115 4.35 10.98 -16.26
C SER A 115 3.33 11.35 -15.19
N LEU A 116 3.10 12.65 -14.98
CA LEU A 116 2.13 13.16 -14.01
C LEU A 116 0.70 12.70 -14.32
N ARG A 117 0.29 12.70 -15.60
CA ARG A 117 -1.03 12.18 -16.01
C ARG A 117 -1.18 10.68 -15.72
N ARG A 118 -0.13 9.89 -15.88
CA ARG A 118 -0.15 8.45 -15.54
C ARG A 118 -0.36 8.25 -14.03
N MET A 119 0.32 9.03 -13.20
CA MET A 119 0.14 8.99 -11.73
C MET A 119 -1.26 9.46 -11.32
N ALA A 120 -1.77 10.56 -11.89
CA ALA A 120 -3.13 11.02 -11.63
C ALA A 120 -4.18 9.96 -12.02
N SER A 121 -3.95 9.23 -13.12
CA SER A 121 -4.85 8.17 -13.56
C SER A 121 -4.85 6.94 -12.65
N SER A 122 -3.76 6.63 -11.94
CA SER A 122 -3.76 5.56 -10.94
C SER A 122 -4.50 5.98 -9.67
N GLU A 123 -4.32 7.22 -9.24
CA GLU A 123 -5.04 7.78 -8.10
C GLU A 123 -6.55 7.87 -8.34
N GLU A 124 -6.95 8.25 -9.54
CA GLU A 124 -8.36 8.31 -9.93
C GLU A 124 -9.03 6.92 -9.82
N ARG A 125 -8.32 5.86 -10.21
CA ARG A 125 -8.81 4.49 -10.04
C ARG A 125 -8.95 4.11 -8.58
N GLU A 126 -7.97 4.47 -7.75
CA GLU A 126 -8.04 4.22 -6.31
C GLU A 126 -9.23 4.95 -5.68
N ARG A 127 -9.46 6.22 -6.05
CA ARG A 127 -10.63 6.99 -5.60
C ARG A 127 -11.94 6.27 -5.93
N GLN A 128 -12.09 5.78 -7.15
CA GLN A 128 -13.29 5.05 -7.59
C GLN A 128 -13.50 3.76 -6.77
N VAL A 129 -12.43 3.05 -6.42
CA VAL A 129 -12.50 1.87 -5.55
C VAL A 129 -12.97 2.27 -4.14
N LEU A 130 -12.42 3.35 -3.58
CA LEU A 130 -12.84 3.85 -2.27
C LEU A 130 -14.31 4.28 -2.25
N ASP A 131 -14.77 4.96 -3.31
CA ASP A 131 -16.17 5.38 -3.46
C ASP A 131 -17.10 4.17 -3.42
N GLY A 132 -16.78 3.13 -4.19
CA GLY A 132 -17.53 1.87 -4.16
C GLY A 132 -17.53 1.21 -2.77
N MET A 133 -16.40 1.22 -2.05
CA MET A 133 -16.33 0.68 -0.69
C MET A 133 -17.19 1.48 0.31
N ILE A 134 -17.16 2.81 0.22
CA ILE A 134 -17.96 3.71 1.05
C ILE A 134 -19.44 3.46 0.82
N GLU A 135 -19.90 3.42 -0.44
CA GLU A 135 -21.28 3.15 -0.81
C GLU A 135 -21.75 1.76 -0.33
N ASN A 136 -20.90 0.74 -0.48
CA ASN A 136 -21.20 -0.60 0.00
C ASN A 136 -21.35 -0.65 1.53
N LEU A 137 -20.49 0.05 2.26
CA LEU A 137 -20.62 0.18 3.71
C LEU A 137 -21.89 0.94 4.08
N GLN A 138 -22.20 2.03 3.39
CA GLN A 138 -23.44 2.82 3.55
C GLN A 138 -24.69 1.97 3.40
N ARG A 139 -24.76 1.17 2.34
CA ARG A 139 -25.89 0.28 2.07
C ARG A 139 -26.04 -0.83 3.12
N ARG A 140 -24.94 -1.42 3.59
CA ARG A 140 -24.97 -2.53 4.56
C ARG A 140 -25.25 -2.09 5.99
N PHE A 141 -24.81 -0.89 6.37
CA PHE A 141 -24.92 -0.41 7.75
C PHE A 141 -25.53 0.99 7.83
N PRO A 142 -26.77 1.21 7.38
CA PRO A 142 -27.37 2.55 7.31
C PRO A 142 -27.15 3.32 8.62
N HIS A 143 -26.87 4.62 8.53
CA HIS A 143 -26.77 5.44 9.73
C HIS A 143 -28.09 5.27 10.50
N ARG A 144 -28.04 4.72 11.71
CA ARG A 144 -29.20 4.74 12.62
C ARG A 144 -29.44 6.20 12.97
N SER A 145 -30.21 6.89 12.13
CA SER A 145 -30.83 8.15 12.49
C SER A 145 -31.70 7.85 13.69
N ARG A 146 -31.20 8.23 14.87
CA ARG A 146 -31.92 8.11 16.14
C ARG A 146 -33.29 8.74 15.90
N PRO A 147 -34.41 7.99 15.97
CA PRO A 147 -35.72 8.59 15.81
C PRO A 147 -35.84 9.66 16.89
N ALA A 148 -36.12 10.89 16.45
CA ALA A 148 -36.42 11.99 17.35
C ALA A 148 -37.70 11.59 18.09
N THR A 149 -37.56 11.11 19.32
CA THR A 149 -38.68 10.99 20.26
C THR A 149 -39.24 12.39 20.45
N ARG A 150 -40.41 12.64 19.88
CA ARG A 150 -41.23 13.83 20.05
C ARG A 150 -42.36 13.51 21.00
#